data_AF-A0A0F4YIN0-F1
#
_entry.id   AF-A0A0F4YIN0-F1
#
_cell.length_a   1.000
_cell.length_b   1.000
_cell.length_c   1.000
_cell.angle_alpha   90.00
_cell.angle_beta   90.00
_cell.angle_gamma   90.00
#
_symmetry.space_group_name_H-M   'P 1'
#
loop_
_entity.id
_entity.type
_entity.pdbx_description
1 polymer ?
#
loop_
_entity_poly.entity_id
_entity_poly.type
_entity_poly.pdbx_seq_one_letter_code
_entity_poly.pdbx_strand_id
1 'polypeptide(L)'
;MGLAYNVYLTSNKIFGCKQCKTHLADYNDIISRAYLFNNVVNITISEPVERSMTTGRHIVRDISCRQCKEIVGWKYDKAYESSEKYKEGKFILEEELLNVTAAMSTYQVPKYYTTTRNLSVSFHFISFHSIPFSAGFGSDSILFLGNRCTYCTEYRGTLG
;
A
#
# COMPACT_ATOMS: atom_id res chain seq x y z
N MET A 1 3.81 9.23 30.51
CA MET A 1 3.52 8.05 29.66
C MET A 1 3.91 8.43 28.24
N GLY A 2 4.96 7.81 27.68
CA GLY A 2 5.54 8.20 26.39
C GLY A 2 4.61 7.90 25.20
N LEU A 3 4.67 8.75 24.17
CA LEU A 3 4.00 8.51 22.90
C LEU A 3 4.69 7.32 22.22
N ALA A 4 3.95 6.23 22.01
CA ALA A 4 4.46 5.14 21.21
C ALA A 4 4.06 5.37 19.74
N TYR A 5 5.02 5.34 18.82
CA TYR A 5 4.80 5.55 17.39
C TYR A 5 4.69 4.21 16.65
N ASN A 6 4.10 4.21 15.47
CA ASN A 6 4.09 3.05 14.59
C ASN A 6 5.39 3.01 13.79
N VAL A 7 5.98 1.81 13.66
CA VAL A 7 7.19 1.55 12.88
C VAL A 7 6.79 1.14 11.46
N TYR A 8 7.31 1.83 10.45
CA TYR A 8 7.01 1.53 9.06
C TYR A 8 8.21 0.87 8.39
N LEU A 9 8.03 -0.37 7.94
CA LEU A 9 9.01 -1.12 7.16
C LEU A 9 9.00 -0.66 5.69
N THR A 10 10.17 -0.65 5.02
CA THR A 10 10.35 -0.16 3.63
C THR A 10 10.69 -1.29 2.64
N SER A 11 10.51 -2.55 3.06
CA SER A 11 10.92 -3.73 2.29
C SER A 11 9.96 -4.07 1.15
N ASN A 12 10.45 -4.69 0.07
CA ASN A 12 9.64 -4.99 -1.12
C ASN A 12 8.38 -5.83 -0.84
N LYS A 13 8.41 -6.70 0.17
CA LYS A 13 7.27 -7.51 0.60
C LYS A 13 7.15 -7.42 2.11
N ILE A 14 6.00 -6.99 2.59
CA ILE A 14 5.72 -6.77 4.01
C ILE A 14 4.45 -7.54 4.36
N PHE A 15 4.46 -8.17 5.53
CA PHE A 15 3.28 -8.74 6.13
C PHE A 15 2.54 -7.64 6.90
N GLY A 16 1.31 -7.36 6.50
CA GLY A 16 0.41 -6.44 7.17
C GLY A 16 -0.74 -7.17 7.85
N CYS A 17 -1.35 -6.52 8.84
CA CYS A 17 -2.59 -7.01 9.46
C CYS A 17 -3.74 -6.99 8.45
N LYS A 18 -4.57 -8.03 8.42
CA LYS A 18 -5.74 -8.11 7.51
C LYS A 18 -6.76 -6.99 7.71
N GLN A 19 -7.05 -6.58 8.95
CA GLN A 19 -8.07 -5.57 9.24
C GLN A 19 -7.59 -4.14 8.97
N CYS A 20 -6.45 -3.77 9.54
CA CYS A 20 -5.97 -2.37 9.53
C CYS A 20 -4.81 -2.12 8.56
N LYS A 21 -4.24 -3.17 7.93
CA LYS A 21 -3.11 -3.10 7.00
C LYS A 21 -1.82 -2.52 7.59
N THR A 22 -1.74 -2.42 8.93
CA THR A 22 -0.52 -2.00 9.63
C THR A 22 0.60 -2.99 9.37
N HIS A 23 1.82 -2.49 9.15
CA HIS A 23 3.00 -3.31 8.90
C HIS A 23 3.33 -4.11 10.18
N LEU A 24 3.50 -5.43 10.07
CA LEU A 24 3.82 -6.32 11.18
C LEU A 24 5.23 -6.90 11.04
N ALA A 25 5.58 -7.45 9.88
CA ALA A 25 6.88 -8.11 9.68
C ALA A 25 7.38 -7.97 8.24
N ASP A 26 8.69 -8.07 8.05
CA ASP A 26 9.31 -8.15 6.73
C ASP A 26 9.25 -9.60 6.22
N TYR A 27 9.20 -9.76 4.90
CA TYR A 27 9.41 -11.03 4.23
C TYR A 27 10.81 -11.61 4.47
N ASN A 28 11.84 -10.78 4.62
CA ASN A 28 13.20 -11.27 4.87
C ASN A 28 13.39 -11.89 6.27
N ASP A 29 12.51 -11.56 7.23
CA ASP A 29 12.58 -12.04 8.60
C ASP A 29 11.89 -13.38 8.81
N ILE A 30 11.28 -13.95 7.77
CA ILE A 30 10.67 -15.28 7.84
C ILE A 30 11.76 -16.35 7.91
N ILE A 31 11.71 -17.18 8.95
CA ILE A 31 12.67 -18.25 9.22
C ILE A 31 12.20 -19.56 8.60
N SER A 32 10.90 -19.83 8.69
CA SER A 32 10.33 -21.12 8.27
C SER A 32 8.96 -20.96 7.64
N ARG A 33 8.54 -22.02 6.93
CA ARG A 33 7.22 -22.10 6.28
C ARG A 33 6.04 -22.11 7.25
N ALA A 34 6.29 -22.21 8.55
CA ALA A 34 5.27 -22.13 9.59
C ALA A 34 5.01 -20.68 10.03
N TYR A 35 5.32 -19.68 9.19
CA TYR A 35 5.18 -18.26 9.51
C TYR A 35 5.90 -17.88 10.81
N LEU A 36 7.10 -18.44 11.00
CA LEU A 36 7.99 -18.10 12.11
C LEU A 36 8.86 -16.91 11.72
N PHE A 37 8.78 -15.83 12.50
CA PHE A 37 9.49 -14.58 12.25
C PHE A 37 10.55 -14.30 13.32
N ASN A 38 11.64 -13.68 12.88
CA ASN A 38 12.68 -13.16 13.78
C ASN A 38 12.20 -11.93 14.56
N ASN A 39 11.55 -11.00 13.88
CA ASN A 39 11.11 -9.73 14.45
C ASN A 39 9.70 -9.37 13.95
N VAL A 40 8.90 -8.81 14.84
CA VAL A 40 7.57 -8.29 14.53
C VAL A 40 7.41 -6.94 15.21
N VAL A 41 6.95 -5.95 14.45
CA VAL A 41 6.72 -4.56 14.88
C VAL A 41 5.22 -4.26 14.99
N ASN A 42 4.88 -3.16 15.68
CA ASN A 42 3.50 -2.67 15.84
C ASN A 42 2.54 -3.67 16.51
N ILE A 43 3.07 -4.48 17.43
CA ILE A 43 2.30 -5.43 18.22
C ILE A 43 2.24 -5.03 19.70
N THR A 44 1.20 -5.51 20.38
CA THR A 44 1.05 -5.48 21.83
C THR A 44 1.12 -6.92 22.34
N ILE A 45 1.98 -7.15 23.31
CA ILE A 45 2.24 -8.48 23.89
C ILE A 45 1.37 -8.65 25.13
N SER A 46 0.69 -9.79 25.26
CA SER A 46 -0.14 -10.13 26.42
C SER A 46 0.66 -10.79 27.56
N GLU A 47 -0.05 -11.26 28.58
CA GLU A 47 0.51 -12.01 29.70
C GLU A 47 1.07 -13.38 29.24
N PRO A 48 2.11 -13.90 29.91
CA PRO A 48 2.69 -15.18 29.58
C PRO A 48 1.75 -16.32 29.97
N VAL A 49 1.46 -17.20 29.01
CA VAL A 49 0.61 -18.37 29.16
C VAL A 49 1.42 -19.61 28.85
N GLU A 50 1.32 -20.62 29.70
CA GLU A 50 1.93 -21.93 29.43
C GLU A 50 1.02 -22.74 28.49
N ARG A 51 1.60 -23.28 27.42
CA ARG A 51 0.93 -24.14 26.44
C ARG A 51 1.75 -25.41 26.22
N SER A 52 1.09 -26.56 26.31
CA SER A 52 1.65 -27.84 25.89
C SER A 52 1.41 -28.06 24.40
N MET A 53 2.47 -28.13 23.62
CA MET A 53 2.45 -28.42 22.18
C MET A 53 3.07 -29.80 21.93
N THR A 54 2.97 -30.32 20.71
CA THR A 54 3.56 -31.61 20.33
C THR A 54 5.06 -31.70 20.61
N THR A 55 5.78 -30.58 20.54
CA THR A 55 7.23 -30.53 20.79
C THR A 55 7.61 -30.30 22.25
N GLY A 56 6.63 -30.21 23.17
CA GLY A 56 6.85 -30.05 24.60
C GLY A 56 6.08 -28.88 25.22
N ARG A 57 6.49 -28.50 26.44
CA ARG A 57 5.92 -27.36 27.18
C ARG A 57 6.62 -26.06 26.78
N HIS A 58 5.83 -25.02 26.53
CA HIS A 58 6.31 -23.70 26.14
C HIS A 58 5.57 -22.60 26.90
N ILE A 59 6.29 -21.54 27.25
CA ILE A 59 5.70 -20.29 27.71
C ILE A 59 5.58 -19.39 26.49
N VAL A 60 4.35 -19.02 26.14
CA VAL A 60 4.02 -18.18 25.00
C VAL A 60 3.27 -16.93 25.45
N ARG A 61 3.34 -15.87 24.65
CA ARG A 61 2.52 -14.67 24.85
C ARG A 61 1.75 -14.38 23.58
N ASP A 62 0.45 -14.18 23.70
CA ASP A 62 -0.35 -13.79 22.55
C ASP A 62 0.06 -12.37 22.12
N ILE A 63 0.07 -12.16 20.80
CA ILE A 63 0.40 -10.87 20.21
C ILE A 63 -0.83 -10.35 19.48
N SER A 64 -1.16 -9.10 19.77
CA SER A 64 -2.26 -8.39 19.12
C SER A 64 -1.72 -7.22 18.33
N CYS A 65 -2.37 -6.91 17.21
CA CYS A 65 -2.02 -5.71 16.45
C CYS A 65 -2.30 -4.47 17.30
N ARG A 66 -1.35 -3.56 17.37
CA ARG A 66 -1.50 -2.34 18.18
C ARG A 66 -2.62 -1.41 17.70
N GLN A 67 -2.96 -1.47 16.42
CA GLN A 67 -3.94 -0.56 15.80
C GLN A 67 -5.37 -1.09 15.91
N CYS A 68 -5.64 -2.33 15.50
CA CYS A 68 -6.98 -2.93 15.59
C CYS A 68 -7.23 -3.80 16.84
N LYS A 69 -6.18 -4.09 17.63
CA LYS A 69 -6.22 -4.96 18.82
C LYS A 69 -6.65 -6.41 18.55
N GLU A 70 -6.69 -6.82 17.30
CA GLU A 70 -6.95 -8.21 16.92
C GLU A 70 -5.72 -9.07 17.22
N ILE A 71 -5.94 -10.29 17.69
CA ILE A 71 -4.88 -11.27 17.94
C ILE A 71 -4.37 -11.74 16.57
N VAL A 72 -3.08 -11.60 16.32
CA VAL A 72 -2.45 -11.96 15.04
C VAL A 72 -1.52 -13.17 15.15
N GLY A 73 -1.27 -13.65 16.37
CA GLY A 73 -0.47 -14.83 16.65
C GLY A 73 0.09 -14.84 18.07
N TRP A 74 1.27 -15.44 18.27
CA TRP A 74 1.95 -15.52 19.57
C TRP A 74 3.47 -15.47 19.45
N LYS A 75 4.13 -15.11 20.56
CA LYS A 75 5.58 -15.12 20.72
C LYS A 75 5.99 -16.25 21.66
N TYR A 76 7.07 -16.95 21.32
CA TYR A 76 7.74 -17.86 22.25
C TYR A 76 8.60 -17.08 23.23
N ASP A 77 8.33 -17.20 24.52
CA ASP A 77 9.12 -16.58 25.57
C ASP A 77 10.14 -17.56 26.16
N LYS A 78 9.74 -18.81 26.37
CA LYS A 78 10.63 -19.86 26.90
C LYS A 78 10.21 -21.25 26.46
N ALA A 79 11.18 -22.08 26.10
CA ALA A 79 11.01 -23.51 25.87
C ALA A 79 11.67 -24.30 27.01
N TYR A 80 10.99 -25.33 27.52
CA TYR A 80 11.58 -26.20 28.54
C TYR A 80 12.57 -27.20 27.94
N GLU A 81 12.33 -27.61 26.70
CA GLU A 81 13.19 -28.55 26.00
C GLU A 81 14.36 -27.84 25.30
N SER A 82 15.55 -28.40 25.43
CA SER A 82 16.80 -27.86 24.90
C SER A 82 16.82 -27.79 23.37
N SER A 83 16.22 -28.79 22.71
CA SER A 83 16.12 -28.86 21.25
C SER A 83 15.23 -27.76 20.65
N GLU A 84 14.33 -27.19 21.45
CA GLU A 84 13.36 -26.20 21.01
C GLU A 84 13.75 -24.75 21.34
N LYS A 85 14.87 -24.55 22.05
CA LYS A 85 15.35 -23.21 22.49
C LYS A 85 15.57 -22.23 21.34
N TYR A 86 15.82 -22.71 20.12
CA TYR A 86 15.98 -21.85 18.95
C TYR A 86 14.70 -21.03 18.62
N LYS A 87 13.53 -21.46 19.13
CA LYS A 87 12.26 -20.75 18.98
C LYS A 87 12.09 -19.62 19.99
N GLU A 88 12.89 -19.58 21.06
CA GLU A 88 12.79 -18.53 22.07
C GLU A 88 13.02 -17.15 21.46
N GLY A 89 12.15 -16.20 21.78
CA GLY A 89 12.16 -14.86 21.22
C GLY A 89 11.61 -14.73 19.80
N LYS A 90 11.21 -15.84 19.15
CA LYS A 90 10.59 -15.83 17.83
C LYS A 90 9.08 -15.66 17.90
N PHE A 91 8.50 -15.25 16.78
CA PHE A 91 7.08 -14.95 16.65
C PHE A 91 6.43 -15.88 15.64
N ILE A 92 5.24 -16.36 15.95
CA ILE A 92 4.35 -17.04 14.99
C ILE A 92 3.22 -16.07 14.68
N LEU A 93 2.96 -15.90 13.38
CA LEU A 93 1.79 -15.17 12.91
C LEU A 93 0.87 -16.11 12.13
N GLU A 94 -0.43 -15.90 12.26
CA GLU A 94 -1.43 -16.71 11.56
C GLU A 94 -1.65 -16.19 10.14
N GLU A 95 -1.36 -17.01 9.13
CA GLU A 95 -1.50 -16.65 7.71
C GLU A 95 -2.87 -16.07 7.35
N GLU A 96 -3.95 -16.61 7.93
CA GLU A 96 -5.33 -16.20 7.64
C GLU A 96 -5.66 -14.77 8.10
N LEU A 97 -4.86 -14.24 9.04
CA LEU A 97 -4.98 -12.90 9.63
C LEU A 97 -3.94 -11.93 9.09
N LEU A 98 -3.10 -12.38 8.17
CA LEU A 98 -2.11 -11.57 7.48
C LEU A 98 -2.56 -11.22 6.06
N ASN A 99 -2.05 -10.10 5.57
CA ASN A 99 -2.11 -9.71 4.18
C ASN A 99 -0.70 -9.34 3.71
N VAL A 100 -0.26 -9.87 2.58
CA VAL A 100 1.05 -9.53 2.01
C VAL A 100 0.89 -8.29 1.15
N THR A 101 1.43 -7.17 1.62
CA THR A 101 1.55 -5.95 0.82
C THR A 101 2.94 -5.92 0.20
N ALA A 102 2.99 -5.87 -1.13
CA ALA A 102 4.20 -5.42 -1.79
C ALA A 102 4.36 -3.93 -1.44
N ALA A 103 5.46 -3.53 -0.80
CA ALA A 103 5.75 -2.11 -0.71
C ALA A 103 6.07 -1.66 -2.13
N MET A 104 5.07 -1.11 -2.80
CA MET A 104 5.31 -0.41 -4.04
C MET A 104 6.22 0.77 -3.68
N SER A 105 7.50 0.63 -4.03
CA SER A 105 8.34 1.72 -4.51
C SER A 105 7.56 2.46 -5.59
N THR A 106 6.68 3.38 -5.18
CA THR A 106 6.23 4.61 -5.81
C THR A 106 4.89 4.99 -5.20
N TYR A 107 4.85 6.11 -4.49
CA TYR A 107 3.85 7.17 -4.66
C TYR A 107 2.54 6.78 -5.40
N GLN A 108 1.69 5.94 -4.80
CA GLN A 108 0.33 5.74 -5.31
C GLN A 108 -0.57 6.79 -4.67
N VAL A 109 -0.79 7.87 -5.39
CA VAL A 109 -1.86 8.85 -5.12
C VAL A 109 -3.19 8.08 -5.04
N PRO A 110 -4.04 8.31 -4.01
CA PRO A 110 -5.31 7.59 -3.89
C PRO A 110 -6.17 7.85 -5.14
N LYS A 111 -6.65 6.77 -5.78
CA LYS A 111 -7.66 6.85 -6.82
C LYS A 111 -8.96 7.35 -6.21
N TYR A 112 -9.15 8.66 -6.21
CA TYR A 112 -10.47 9.26 -6.10
C TYR A 112 -11.32 8.75 -7.27
N TYR A 113 -12.41 8.08 -6.92
CA TYR A 113 -13.37 7.50 -7.84
C TYR A 113 -14.21 8.64 -8.43
N THR A 114 -13.99 9.02 -9.69
CA THR A 114 -15.01 9.75 -10.45
C THR A 114 -16.11 8.78 -10.83
N THR A 115 -17.26 8.98 -10.20
CA THR A 115 -18.54 8.50 -10.71
C THR A 115 -18.81 9.18 -12.05
N THR A 116 -19.10 8.42 -13.09
CA THR A 116 -19.93 8.89 -14.19
C THR A 116 -20.73 7.70 -14.71
N ARG A 117 -21.98 7.65 -14.24
CA ARG A 117 -23.03 6.83 -14.82
C ARG A 117 -23.11 7.12 -16.32
N ASN A 118 -23.16 6.05 -17.11
CA ASN A 118 -23.55 6.09 -18.51
C ASN A 118 -24.90 6.81 -18.65
N LEU A 119 -24.88 8.02 -19.20
CA LEU A 119 -26.05 8.67 -19.74
C LEU A 119 -25.80 8.85 -21.23
N SER A 120 -26.40 7.93 -21.98
CA SER A 120 -26.68 8.05 -23.40
C SER A 120 -27.43 9.36 -23.63
N VAL A 121 -26.79 10.33 -24.27
CA VAL A 121 -27.48 11.49 -24.82
C VAL A 121 -27.36 11.41 -26.34
N SER A 122 -28.49 11.06 -26.94
CA SER A 122 -28.73 11.10 -28.38
C SER A 122 -28.45 12.50 -28.89
N PHE A 123 -27.48 12.67 -29.78
CA PHE A 123 -27.31 13.91 -30.53
C PHE A 123 -28.44 14.00 -31.56
N HIS A 124 -29.49 14.73 -31.21
CA HIS A 124 -30.45 15.21 -32.20
C HIS A 124 -29.76 16.25 -33.08
N PHE A 125 -29.67 15.93 -34.38
CA PHE A 125 -29.32 16.86 -35.45
C PHE A 125 -30.23 18.09 -35.37
N ILE A 126 -29.64 19.25 -35.04
CA ILE A 126 -30.28 20.53 -35.32
C ILE A 126 -29.89 20.91 -36.74
N SER A 127 -30.85 20.74 -37.65
CA SER A 127 -30.80 21.23 -39.02
C SER A 127 -30.85 22.76 -39.00
N PHE A 128 -29.69 23.41 -39.16
CA PHE A 128 -29.66 24.83 -39.52
C PHE A 128 -29.56 24.96 -41.03
N HIS A 129 -30.66 25.44 -41.59
CA HIS A 129 -30.80 25.88 -42.97
C HIS A 129 -29.79 26.99 -43.31
N SER A 130 -29.19 26.83 -44.49
CA SER A 130 -29.00 27.85 -45.52
C SER A 130 -28.40 29.21 -45.11
N ILE A 131 -27.09 29.39 -45.35
CA ILE A 131 -26.54 30.65 -45.88
C ILE A 131 -25.46 30.32 -46.93
N PRO A 132 -25.58 30.78 -48.19
CA PRO A 132 -24.57 30.61 -49.22
C PRO A 132 -23.55 31.76 -49.14
N PHE A 133 -22.26 31.47 -49.25
CA PHE A 133 -21.32 32.46 -49.76
C PHE A 133 -20.20 31.80 -50.55
N SER A 134 -19.95 32.41 -51.69
CA SER A 134 -19.27 31.91 -52.88
C SER A 134 -17.74 31.99 -52.81
N ALA A 135 -17.12 31.00 -53.48
CA ALA A 135 -15.94 31.08 -54.35
C ALA A 135 -14.65 31.78 -53.85
N GLY A 136 -13.57 30.99 -53.79
CA GLY A 136 -12.19 31.46 -53.81
C GLY A 136 -11.21 30.30 -54.01
N PHE A 137 -10.87 30.04 -55.28
CA PHE A 137 -9.78 29.15 -55.70
C PHE A 137 -8.44 29.66 -55.17
N GLY A 138 -7.58 28.76 -54.69
CA GLY A 138 -6.20 29.06 -54.35
C GLY A 138 -5.45 27.80 -53.96
N SER A 139 -4.74 27.22 -54.92
CA SER A 139 -3.73 26.18 -54.75
C SER A 139 -2.67 26.60 -53.74
N ASP A 140 -2.29 25.71 -52.83
CA ASP A 140 -0.90 25.27 -52.68
C ASP A 140 -0.75 24.26 -51.56
N SER A 141 -0.42 23.04 -51.97
CA SER A 141 0.08 21.97 -51.12
C SER A 141 1.52 22.33 -50.71
N ILE A 142 1.83 22.42 -49.43
CA ILE A 142 3.15 22.09 -48.87
C ILE A 142 2.96 21.70 -47.39
N LEU A 143 3.19 20.41 -47.16
CA LEU A 143 3.56 19.83 -45.86
C LEU A 143 4.92 20.41 -45.46
N PHE A 144 5.15 20.75 -44.20
CA PHE A 144 6.22 20.20 -43.36
C PHE A 144 6.41 21.00 -42.06
N LEU A 145 6.38 20.23 -40.95
CA LEU A 145 7.24 20.32 -39.76
C LEU A 145 7.57 21.69 -39.17
N GLY A 146 7.08 21.92 -37.94
CA GLY A 146 7.71 22.90 -37.07
C GLY A 146 6.94 23.18 -35.79
N ASN A 147 6.95 22.23 -34.85
CA ASN A 147 6.67 22.51 -33.45
C ASN A 147 7.57 23.66 -32.98
N ARG A 148 6.99 24.84 -32.75
CA ARG A 148 7.64 25.88 -31.95
C ARG A 148 6.67 26.38 -30.89
N CYS A 149 6.61 25.62 -29.80
CA CYS A 149 6.29 26.16 -28.49
C CYS A 149 7.24 27.33 -28.23
N THR A 150 6.70 28.54 -28.11
CA THR A 150 7.43 29.65 -27.49
C THR A 150 6.54 30.13 -26.36
N TYR A 151 6.91 29.75 -25.14
CA TYR A 151 6.28 30.17 -23.90
C TYR A 151 6.47 31.69 -23.79
N CYS A 152 5.39 32.45 -23.91
CA CYS A 152 5.36 33.86 -23.54
C CYS A 152 5.66 33.96 -22.04
N THR A 153 6.76 34.61 -21.68
CA THR A 153 6.93 35.18 -20.33
C THR A 153 7.00 36.69 -20.49
N GLU A 154 5.87 37.32 -20.23
CA GLU A 154 5.80 38.75 -19.89
C GLU A 154 6.53 38.97 -18.57
N TYR A 155 7.55 39.84 -18.57
CA TYR A 155 7.94 40.57 -17.37
C TYR A 155 8.16 42.03 -17.79
N ARG A 156 7.07 42.80 -17.78
CA ARG A 156 7.12 44.28 -17.72
C ARG A 156 7.29 44.65 -16.25
N GLY A 157 8.47 45.17 -15.90
CA GLY A 157 8.76 45.83 -14.63
C GLY A 157 9.42 47.18 -14.93
N THR A 158 8.74 48.25 -14.51
CA THR A 158 8.93 49.66 -14.85
C THR A 158 10.15 50.33 -14.20
N LEU A 159 10.77 51.24 -14.96
CA LEU A 159 11.76 52.23 -14.52
C LEU A 159 11.17 53.25 -13.55
N GLY A 160 11.97 53.64 -12.56
CA GLY A 160 11.82 54.79 -11.68
C GLY A 160 13.12 55.02 -10.93
#